data_AF-A0A0D6AR75-F1
#
_entry.id   AF-A0A0D6AR75-F1
#
_cell.length_a   1.000
_cell.length_b   1.000
_cell.length_c   1.000
_cell.angle_alpha   90.00
_cell.angle_beta   90.00
_cell.angle_gamma   90.00
#
_symmetry.space_group_name_H-M   'P 1'
#
loop_
_entity.id
_entity.type
_entity.pdbx_description
1 polymer ?
#
loop_
_entity_poly.entity_id
_entity_poly.type
_entity_poly.pdbx_seq_one_letter_code
_entity_poly.pdbx_strand_id
1 'polypeptide(L)' 'MIKQTGCEVIFLPSYSPDLNKIEKFWARLKNYVSKIITEGKNLIDAVNEAFIVLS' A
#
# COMPACT_ATOMS: atom_id res chain seq x y z
N MET A 1 -14.40 17.39 -11.01
CA MET A 1 -13.08 17.30 -11.70
C MET A 1 -11.99 17.42 -10.63
N ILE A 2 -10.93 16.61 -10.60
CA ILE A 2 -9.91 16.59 -9.51
C ILE A 2 -9.38 17.99 -9.15
N LYS A 3 -9.29 18.89 -10.13
CA LYS A 3 -8.88 20.29 -9.92
C LYS A 3 -9.83 21.12 -9.02
N GLN A 4 -11.10 20.73 -8.91
CA GLN A 4 -12.10 21.44 -8.10
C GLN A 4 -11.98 21.13 -6.60
N THR A 5 -11.24 20.08 -6.23
CA THR A 5 -11.03 19.69 -4.83
C THR A 5 -9.72 20.26 -4.25
N GLY A 6 -9.00 21.11 -5.00
CA GLY A 6 -7.67 21.58 -4.63
C GLY A 6 -6.57 20.51 -4.72
N CYS A 7 -6.87 19.35 -5.32
CA CYS A 7 -5.91 18.27 -5.49
C CYS A 7 -5.12 18.42 -6.80
N GLU A 8 -3.84 18.08 -6.74
CA GLU A 8 -2.94 18.04 -7.89
C GLU A 8 -2.75 16.61 -8.38
N VAL A 9 -2.73 16.43 -9.70
CA VAL A 9 -2.41 15.14 -10.32
C VAL A 9 -0.92 15.09 -10.58
N ILE A 10 -0.23 14.15 -9.93
CA ILE A 10 1.20 13.92 -10.11
C ILE A 10 1.39 12.99 -11.32
N PHE A 11 2.19 13.42 -12.30
CA PHE A 11 2.53 12.60 -13.45
C PHE A 11 3.44 11.43 -13.04
N LEU A 12 3.10 10.22 -13.48
CA LEU A 12 3.91 9.02 -13.32
C LEU A 12 4.14 8.42 -14.73
N PRO A 13 5.39 8.28 -15.19
CA PRO A 13 5.67 7.62 -16.46
C PRO A 13 5.24 6.15 -16.46
N SER A 14 4.87 5.63 -17.64
CA SER A 14 4.52 4.21 -17.81
C SER A 14 5.65 3.28 -17.36
N TYR A 15 5.30 2.13 -16.78
CA TYR A 15 6.23 1.10 -16.31
C TYR A 15 7.35 1.62 -15.38
N SER A 16 7.10 2.70 -14.63
CA SER A 16 8.06 3.28 -13.69
C SER A 16 7.65 3.05 -12.23
N PRO A 17 7.59 1.79 -11.76
CA PRO A 17 7.20 1.49 -10.37
C PRO A 17 8.17 2.14 -9.37
N ASP A 18 9.43 2.33 -9.74
CA ASP A 18 10.46 2.97 -8.90
C ASP A 18 10.11 4.42 -8.54
N LEU A 19 9.33 5.09 -9.40
CA LEU A 19 8.87 6.47 -9.19
C LEU A 19 7.53 6.54 -8.43
N ASN A 20 6.84 5.41 -8.26
CA ASN A 20 5.58 5.35 -7.56
C ASN A 20 5.81 5.12 -6.05
N LYS A 21 5.55 6.16 -5.25
CA LYS A 21 5.86 6.18 -3.80
C LYS A 21 5.20 5.05 -3.01
N ILE A 22 4.07 4.52 -3.47
CA ILE A 22 3.33 3.45 -2.77
C ILE A 22 3.99 2.07 -2.90
N GLU A 23 4.85 1.84 -3.89
CA GLU A 23 5.43 0.50 -4.15
C GLU A 23 6.28 0.01 -2.98
N LYS A 24 7.06 0.92 -2.36
CA LYS A 24 7.86 0.60 -1.17
C LYS A 24 7.00 0.17 0.01
N PHE A 25 5.83 0.81 0.17
CA PHE A 25 4.88 0.44 1.21
C PHE A 25 4.25 -0.91 0.92
N TRP A 26 3.83 -1.17 -0.33
CA TRP A 26 3.26 -2.46 -0.73
C TRP A 26 4.22 -3.63 -0.52
N ALA A 27 5.51 -3.45 -0.76
CA ALA A 27 6.52 -4.46 -0.46
C ALA A 27 6.55 -4.82 1.04
N ARG A 28 6.56 -3.80 1.92
CA ARG A 28 6.53 -4.00 3.38
C ARG A 28 5.22 -4.63 3.85
N LEU A 29 4.08 -4.16 3.32
CA LEU A 29 2.75 -4.65 3.67
C LEU A 29 2.63 -6.15 3.34
N LYS A 30 2.94 -6.54 2.10
CA LYS A 30 2.88 -7.95 1.68
C LYS A 30 3.77 -8.85 2.52
N ASN A 31 4.98 -8.38 2.86
CA ASN A 31 5.93 -9.12 3.69
C ASN A 31 5.46 -9.29 5.15
N TYR A 32 4.69 -8.35 5.68
CA TYR A 32 4.12 -8.46 7.02
C TYR A 32 2.89 -9.39 7.00
N VAL A 33 1.95 -9.14 6.08
CA VAL A 33 0.73 -9.94 5.92
C VAL A 33 1.07 -11.41 5.70
N SER A 34 2.08 -11.73 4.87
CA SER A 34 2.47 -13.12 4.60
C SER A 34 2.95 -13.87 5.84
N LYS A 35 3.50 -13.17 6.85
CA LYS A 35 3.91 -13.78 8.11
C LYS A 35 2.69 -14.09 8.97
N ILE A 36 1.84 -13.09 9.20
CA ILE A 36 0.74 -13.23 10.16
C ILE A 36 -0.46 -14.00 9.61
N ILE A 37 -0.65 -14.06 8.29
CA ILE A 37 -1.73 -14.86 7.69
C ILE A 37 -1.48 -16.37 7.86
N THR A 38 -0.21 -16.78 7.97
CA THR A 38 0.16 -18.18 8.24
C THR A 38 -0.16 -18.59 9.68
N GLU A 39 -0.41 -17.64 10.58
CA GLU A 39 -0.83 -17.88 11.97
C GLU A 39 -2.34 -18.13 12.10
N GLY A 40 -3.05 -18.27 10.98
CA GLY A 40 -4.49 -18.56 10.95
C GLY A 40 -5.40 -17.33 10.95
N LYS A 41 -4.83 -16.12 10.87
CA LYS A 41 -5.61 -14.89 10.66
C LYS A 41 -6.19 -14.88 9.24
N ASN A 42 -7.41 -14.36 9.09
CA ASN A 42 -7.94 -14.09 7.75
C ASN A 42 -7.22 -12.89 7.11
N LEU A 43 -7.33 -12.77 5.79
CA LEU A 43 -6.63 -11.74 5.02
C LEU A 43 -7.01 -10.31 5.44
N ILE A 44 -8.27 -10.05 5.74
CA ILE A 44 -8.75 -8.70 6.07
C ILE A 44 -8.14 -8.25 7.41
N ASP A 45 -8.20 -9.09 8.43
CA ASP A 45 -7.64 -8.80 9.74
C ASP A 45 -6.12 -8.63 9.66
N ALA A 46 -5.45 -9.49 8.87
CA ALA A 46 -4.02 -9.38 8.65
C ALA A 46 -3.63 -8.07 7.95
N VAL A 47 -4.40 -7.63 6.96
CA VAL A 47 -4.16 -6.35 6.27
C VAL A 47 -4.40 -5.19 7.23
N ASN A 48 -5.50 -5.19 7.98
CA ASN A 48 -5.81 -4.12 8.96
C ASN A 48 -4.70 -3.97 10.01
N GLU A 49 -4.23 -5.08 10.57
CA GLU A 49 -3.09 -5.06 11.50
C GLU A 49 -1.82 -4.54 10.84
N ALA A 50 -1.53 -4.99 9.61
CA ALA A 50 -0.37 -4.52 8.87
C ALA A 50 -0.41 -3.00 8.63
N PHE A 51 -1.59 -2.43 8.37
CA PHE A 51 -1.75 -0.98 8.26
C PHE A 51 -1.48 -0.28 9.59
N ILE A 52 -2.01 -0.78 10.72
CA ILE A 52 -1.76 -0.19 12.06
C ILE A 52 -0.27 -0.21 12.41
N VAL A 53 0.44 -1.27 12.04
CA VAL A 53 1.86 -1.46 12.42
C VAL A 53 2.82 -0.71 11.48
N LEU A 54 2.48 -0.56 10.20
CA LEU A 54 3.40 -0.03 9.18
C LEU A 54 3.16 1.44 8.79
N SER A 55 2.01 2.02 9.14
CA SER A 55 1.69 3.45 8.94
C SER A 55 2.34 4.33 9.99
#